data_AF-A0A2V7FPL6-F1
#
_entry.id   AF-A0A2V7FPL6-F1
#
_cell.length_a   1.000
_cell.length_b   1.000
_cell.length_c   1.000
_cell.angle_alpha   90.00
_cell.angle_beta   90.00
_cell.angle_gamma   90.00
#
_symmetry.space_group_name_H-M   'P 1'
#
loop_
_entity.id
_entity.type
_entity.pdbx_description
1 polymer ?
#
loop_
_entity_poly.entity_id
_entity_poly.type
_entity_poly.pdbx_seq_one_letter_code
_entity_poly.pdbx_strand_id
1 'polypeptide(L)'
;MIGLFLDRHQPALALDAARVAARLHQRDAGVYITGSVAAFAAGDPRAADSLLAGLERLCHGGCPGYYRSEAAVARAHGYPEAADSLLARMGRLARP
;
A
#
# COMPACT_ATOMS: atom_id res chain seq x y z
N MET A 1 0.50 -12.02 6.05
CA MET A 1 -0.34 -12.71 5.04
C MET A 1 -0.42 -11.94 3.73
N ILE A 2 -0.61 -10.62 3.74
CA ILE A 2 -0.69 -9.80 2.51
C ILE A 2 0.56 -9.96 1.63
N GLY A 3 1.77 -9.84 2.20
CA GLY A 3 3.03 -10.05 1.48
C GLY A 3 3.16 -11.45 0.85
N LEU A 4 2.75 -12.50 1.57
CA LEU A 4 2.77 -13.87 1.04
C LEU A 4 1.90 -14.03 -0.22
N PHE A 5 0.75 -13.37 -0.29
CA PHE A 5 -0.10 -13.41 -1.48
C PHE A 5 0.50 -12.60 -2.64
N LEU A 6 1.21 -11.51 -2.34
CA LEU A 6 1.98 -10.76 -3.33
C LEU A 6 3.14 -11.60 -3.88
N ASP A 7 3.88 -12.33 -3.03
CA ASP A 7 4.93 -13.26 -3.46
C ASP A 7 4.41 -14.32 -4.44
N ARG A 8 3.18 -14.78 -4.19
CA ARG A 8 2.49 -15.78 -5.04
C ARG A 8 1.79 -15.15 -6.25
N HIS A 9 1.98 -13.86 -6.50
CA HIS A 9 1.36 -13.12 -7.60
C HIS A 9 -0.17 -13.17 -7.58
N GLN A 10 -0.76 -13.11 -6.38
CA GLN A 10 -2.21 -13.14 -6.14
C GLN A 10 -2.69 -11.80 -5.55
N PRO A 11 -2.62 -10.68 -6.30
CA PRO A 11 -2.89 -9.35 -5.77
C PRO A 11 -4.35 -9.16 -5.31
N ALA A 12 -5.31 -9.81 -5.96
CA ALA A 12 -6.72 -9.78 -5.53
C ALA A 12 -6.91 -10.41 -4.14
N LEU A 13 -6.29 -11.58 -3.90
CA LEU A 13 -6.34 -12.25 -2.59
C LEU A 13 -5.57 -11.46 -1.53
N ALA A 14 -4.45 -10.84 -1.91
CA ALA A 14 -3.70 -9.92 -1.05
C ALA A 14 -4.56 -8.71 -0.65
N LEU A 15 -5.34 -8.14 -1.58
CA LEU A 15 -6.23 -7.02 -1.33
C LEU A 15 -7.38 -7.40 -0.38
N ASP A 16 -8.00 -8.56 -0.58
CA ASP A 16 -9.06 -9.03 0.31
C ASP A 16 -8.52 -9.29 1.72
N ALA A 17 -7.34 -9.91 1.83
CA ALA A 17 -6.66 -10.07 3.11
C ALA A 17 -6.33 -8.71 3.76
N ALA A 18 -5.90 -7.72 2.97
CA ALA A 18 -5.62 -6.37 3.46
C ALA A 18 -6.88 -5.68 3.97
N ARG A 19 -8.03 -5.82 3.29
CA ARG A 19 -9.31 -5.26 3.74
C ARG A 19 -9.76 -5.86 5.06
N VAL A 20 -9.59 -7.17 5.24
CA VAL A 20 -9.88 -7.84 6.52
C VAL A 20 -8.93 -7.34 7.60
N ALA A 21 -7.62 -7.34 7.33
CA ALA A 21 -6.61 -6.91 8.27
C ALA A 21 -6.81 -5.44 8.69
N ALA A 22 -7.15 -4.54 7.75
CA ALA A 22 -7.35 -3.11 8.05
C ALA A 22 -8.55 -2.87 8.96
N ARG A 23 -9.55 -3.77 8.97
CA ARG A 23 -10.68 -3.73 9.91
C ARG A 23 -10.29 -4.18 11.31
N LEU A 24 -9.43 -5.20 11.40
CA LEU A 24 -9.00 -5.80 12.67
C LEU A 24 -7.84 -5.02 13.33
N HIS A 25 -6.96 -4.45 12.52
CA HIS A 25 -5.71 -3.80 12.92
C HIS A 25 -5.67 -2.37 12.41
N GLN A 26 -6.61 -1.54 12.86
CA GLN A 26 -6.81 -0.16 12.38
C GLN A 26 -5.62 0.79 12.65
N ARG A 27 -4.66 0.39 13.49
CA ARG A 27 -3.47 1.18 13.84
C ARG A 27 -2.18 0.65 13.21
N ASP A 28 -2.27 -0.41 12.41
CA ASP A 28 -1.10 -0.99 11.76
C ASP A 28 -0.86 -0.33 10.40
N ALA A 29 0.14 0.56 10.36
CA ALA A 29 0.57 1.23 9.13
C ALA A 29 1.03 0.24 8.04
N GLY A 30 1.62 -0.89 8.43
CA GLY A 30 2.06 -1.96 7.53
C GLY A 30 0.90 -2.56 6.75
N VAL A 31 -0.24 -2.78 7.40
CA VAL A 31 -1.46 -3.29 6.74
C VAL A 31 -1.95 -2.33 5.65
N TYR A 32 -1.96 -1.03 5.92
CA TYR A 32 -2.41 -0.04 4.95
C TYR A 32 -1.44 0.11 3.78
N ILE A 33 -0.13 0.21 4.04
CA ILE A 33 0.85 0.41 2.96
C ILE A 33 0.98 -0.83 2.08
N THR A 34 1.13 -2.03 2.65
CA THR A 34 1.22 -3.28 1.86
C THR A 34 -0.11 -3.58 1.16
N GLY A 35 -1.24 -3.26 1.80
CA GLY A 35 -2.56 -3.36 1.17
C GLY A 35 -2.71 -2.45 -0.05
N SER A 36 -2.12 -1.26 -0.03
CA SER A 36 -2.16 -0.35 -1.18
C SER A 36 -1.37 -0.90 -2.38
N VAL A 37 -0.25 -1.60 -2.15
CA VAL A 37 0.48 -2.33 -3.20
C VAL A 37 -0.42 -3.39 -3.83
N ALA A 38 -1.12 -4.18 -2.99
CA ALA A 38 -2.06 -5.18 -3.47
C ALA A 38 -3.20 -4.58 -4.30
N ALA A 39 -3.72 -3.43 -3.88
CA ALA A 39 -4.76 -2.71 -4.61
C ALA A 39 -4.28 -2.21 -5.98
N PHE A 40 -3.11 -1.57 -6.05
CA PHE A 40 -2.53 -1.16 -7.33
C PHE A 40 -2.24 -2.37 -8.24
N ALA A 41 -1.65 -3.43 -7.70
CA ALA A 41 -1.35 -4.65 -8.44
C ALA A 41 -2.62 -5.39 -8.92
N ALA A 42 -3.76 -5.21 -8.24
CA ALA A 42 -5.05 -5.73 -8.65
C ALA A 42 -5.79 -4.81 -9.64
N GLY A 43 -5.22 -3.66 -10.00
CA GLY A 43 -5.85 -2.68 -10.88
C GLY A 43 -6.98 -1.88 -10.22
N ASP A 44 -7.01 -1.80 -8.89
CA ASP A 44 -8.00 -1.04 -8.11
C ASP A 44 -7.35 0.19 -7.44
N PRO A 45 -7.07 1.27 -8.20
CA PRO A 45 -6.43 2.46 -7.66
C PRO A 45 -7.32 3.18 -6.62
N ARG A 46 -8.64 3.02 -6.69
CA ARG A 46 -9.57 3.61 -5.71
C ARG A 46 -9.44 2.95 -4.35
N ALA A 47 -9.30 1.62 -4.31
CA ALA A 47 -9.01 0.92 -3.06
C ALA A 47 -7.61 1.28 -2.53
N ALA A 48 -6.62 1.44 -3.42
CA ALA A 48 -5.29 1.88 -3.02
C ALA A 48 -5.33 3.25 -2.34
N ASP A 49 -6.01 4.23 -2.95
CA ASP A 49 -6.19 5.56 -2.37
C ASP A 49 -6.91 5.53 -1.02
N SER A 50 -7.91 4.66 -0.86
CA SER A 50 -8.64 4.49 0.40
C SER A 50 -7.73 3.94 1.51
N LEU A 51 -6.86 2.99 1.20
CA LEU A 51 -5.89 2.42 2.13
C LEU A 51 -4.81 3.45 2.49
N LEU A 52 -4.30 4.19 1.50
CA LEU A 52 -3.32 5.25 1.72
C LEU A 52 -3.88 6.40 2.55
N ALA A 53 -5.15 6.77 2.37
CA ALA A 53 -5.82 7.72 3.26
C ALA A 53 -5.91 7.20 4.70
N GLY A 54 -6.07 5.89 4.89
CA GLY A 54 -5.98 5.24 6.20
C GLY A 54 -4.61 5.40 6.84
N LEU A 55 -3.55 5.08 6.09
CA LEU A 55 -2.16 5.29 6.50
C LEU A 55 -1.89 6.76 6.86
N GLU A 56 -2.29 7.69 6.01
CA GLU A 56 -2.06 9.13 6.18
C GLU A 56 -2.73 9.68 7.45
N ARG A 57 -3.92 9.15 7.82
CA ARG A 57 -4.58 9.47 9.09
C ARG A 57 -3.78 9.01 10.31
N LEU A 58 -3.12 7.84 10.23
CA LEU A 58 -2.25 7.35 11.31
C LEU A 58 -0.97 8.18 11.43
N CYS A 59 -0.49 8.73 10.32
CA CYS A 59 0.76 9.45 10.24
C CYS A 59 0.62 10.98 10.33
N HIS A 60 -0.56 11.50 10.70
CA HIS A 60 -0.82 12.95 10.84
C HIS A 60 -0.33 13.81 9.65
N GLY A 61 -0.48 13.32 8.41
CA GLY A 61 -0.13 14.09 7.21
C GLY A 61 1.05 13.57 6.39
N GLY A 62 1.76 12.52 6.84
CA GLY A 62 2.69 11.84 5.94
C GLY A 62 3.64 10.82 6.58
N CYS A 63 3.85 9.71 5.88
CA CYS A 63 4.78 8.65 6.27
C CYS A 63 5.78 8.36 5.14
N PRO A 64 6.66 9.32 4.76
CA PRO A 64 7.54 9.18 3.60
C PRO A 64 8.55 8.03 3.71
N GLY A 65 8.81 7.55 4.93
CA GLY A 65 9.58 6.32 5.17
C GLY A 65 8.86 5.09 4.63
N TYR A 66 7.59 4.90 5.01
CA TYR A 66 6.76 3.77 4.55
C TYR A 66 6.58 3.74 3.04
N TYR A 67 6.34 4.89 2.41
CA TYR A 67 6.22 4.97 0.96
C TYR A 67 7.50 4.51 0.24
N ARG A 68 8.67 4.94 0.72
CA ARG A 68 9.96 4.56 0.12
C ARG A 68 10.30 3.10 0.35
N SER A 69 10.14 2.62 1.59
CA SER A 69 10.42 1.22 1.91
C SER A 69 9.50 0.28 1.14
N GLU A 70 8.20 0.57 1.11
CA GLU A 70 7.25 -0.30 0.43
C GLU A 70 7.38 -0.23 -1.09
N ALA A 71 7.73 0.92 -1.67
CA ALA A 71 8.03 1.00 -3.10
C ALA A 71 9.25 0.13 -3.47
N ALA A 72 10.29 0.09 -2.64
CA ALA A 72 11.44 -0.78 -2.88
C ALA A 72 11.06 -2.27 -2.81
N VAL A 73 10.27 -2.64 -1.80
CA VAL A 73 9.71 -3.99 -1.65
C VAL A 73 8.85 -4.36 -2.86
N ALA A 74 7.88 -3.52 -3.23
CA ALA A 74 7.01 -3.75 -4.38
C ALA A 74 7.78 -3.97 -5.68
N ARG A 75 8.85 -3.20 -5.94
CA ARG A 75 9.73 -3.46 -7.10
C ARG A 75 10.42 -4.82 -7.03
N ALA A 76 10.96 -5.19 -5.87
CA ALA A 76 11.61 -6.48 -5.68
C ALA A 76 10.66 -7.66 -5.89
N HIS A 77 9.36 -7.48 -5.59
CA HIS A 77 8.31 -8.48 -5.80
C HIS A 77 7.66 -8.41 -7.20
N GLY A 78 8.19 -7.62 -8.14
CA GLY A 78 7.69 -7.58 -9.52
C GLY A 78 6.49 -6.65 -9.74
N TYR A 79 6.25 -5.68 -8.85
CA TYR A 79 5.18 -4.69 -8.96
C TYR A 79 5.72 -3.25 -9.18
N PRO A 80 6.40 -2.97 -10.31
CA PRO A 80 6.99 -1.66 -10.56
C PRO A 80 5.95 -0.53 -10.66
N GLU A 81 4.80 -0.79 -11.26
CA GLU A 81 3.72 0.20 -11.39
C GLU A 81 3.12 0.61 -10.03
N ALA A 82 2.98 -0.36 -9.12
CA ALA A 82 2.54 -0.09 -7.75
C ALA A 82 3.58 0.75 -7.00
N ALA A 83 4.87 0.44 -7.16
CA ALA A 83 5.95 1.21 -6.57
C ALA A 83 6.01 2.65 -7.08
N ASP A 84 5.85 2.84 -8.40
CA ASP A 84 5.81 4.17 -9.01
C ASP A 84 4.60 4.97 -8.51
N SER A 85 3.44 4.31 -8.35
CA SER A 85 2.23 4.92 -7.80
C SER A 85 2.43 5.40 -6.35
N LEU A 86 3.13 4.62 -5.52
CA LEU A 86 3.48 5.00 -4.15
C LEU A 86 4.41 6.21 -4.11
N LEU A 87 5.45 6.23 -4.93
CA LEU A 87 6.40 7.35 -5.00
C LEU A 87 5.74 8.62 -5.54
N ALA A 88 4.84 8.49 -6.52
CA ALA A 88 4.05 9.60 -7.03
C ALA A 88 3.12 10.18 -5.96
N ARG A 89 2.48 9.34 -5.14
CA ARG A 89 1.68 9.78 -3.98
C ARG A 89 2.54 10.55 -2.97
N MET A 90 3.69 10.00 -2.61
CA MET A 90 4.64 10.66 -1.70
C MET A 90 5.08 12.04 -2.23
N GLY A 91 5.39 12.15 -3.53
CA GLY A 91 5.75 13.43 -4.16
C GLY A 91 4.64 14.47 -4.09
N ARG A 92 3.36 14.05 -4.15
CA ARG A 92 2.20 14.95 -3.97
C ARG A 92 2.06 15.43 -2.52
N LEU A 93 2.35 14.58 -1.53
CA LEU A 93 2.29 14.94 -0.11
C LEU A 93 3.42 15.88 0.31
N ALA A 94 4.59 15.78 -0.33
CA ALA A 94 5.72 16.66 -0.05
C ALA A 94 5.55 18.08 -0.64
N ARG A 95 4.55 18.29 -1.50
CA ARG A 95 4.30 19.58 -2.13
C ARG A 95 3.23 20.33 -1.31
N PRO A 96 3.56 21.50 -0.72
CA PRO A 96 2.62 22.29 0.09
C PRO A 96 1.47 22.87 -0.74
#